data_AF-A0A661KK51-F1
#
_entry.id   AF-A0A661KK51-F1
#
_cell.length_a   1.000
_cell.length_b   1.000
_cell.length_c   1.000
_cell.angle_alpha   90.00
_cell.angle_beta   90.00
_cell.angle_gamma   90.00
#
_symmetry.space_group_name_H-M   'P 1'
#
loop_
_entity.id
_entity.type
_entity.pdbx_description
1 polymer ?
#
loop_
_entity_poly.entity_id
_entity_poly.type
_entity_poly.pdbx_seq_one_letter_code
_entity_poly.pdbx_strand_id
1 'polypeptide(L)'
;MKIPVDLMGLVLLLFLMLTIYLIIIIVFLYARRKYKGGLIETVINLIICTVGFLFVADLSLFLIYSYGVRIGFTVHVVFKIIAMVFLSIGGIRFFEK
;
A
#
# COMPACT_ATOMS: atom_id res chain seq x y z
N MET A 1 -33.55 -1.41 6.95
CA MET A 1 -32.40 -0.51 7.13
C MET A 1 -31.79 -0.31 5.75
N LYS A 2 -32.09 0.81 5.06
CA LYS A 2 -31.53 1.09 3.73
C LYS A 2 -30.07 1.47 3.94
N ILE A 3 -29.15 0.55 3.64
CA ILE A 3 -27.74 0.90 3.56
C ILE A 3 -27.66 1.93 2.42
N PRO A 4 -27.21 3.18 2.68
CA PRO A 4 -27.09 4.16 1.61
C PRO A 4 -26.12 3.57 0.59
N VAL A 5 -26.54 3.56 -0.67
CA VAL A 5 -25.83 2.93 -1.79
C VAL A 5 -24.36 3.40 -1.87
N ASP A 6 -24.09 4.60 -1.35
CA ASP A 6 -22.77 5.22 -1.19
C ASP A 6 -21.81 4.44 -0.28
N LEU A 7 -22.27 3.93 0.87
CA LEU A 7 -21.39 3.22 1.81
C LEU A 7 -20.98 1.85 1.24
N MET A 8 -21.91 1.16 0.58
CA MET A 8 -21.62 -0.11 -0.07
C MET A 8 -20.62 0.06 -1.22
N GLY A 9 -20.75 1.16 -1.99
CA GLY A 9 -19.78 1.53 -3.02
C GLY A 9 -18.38 1.79 -2.46
N LEU A 10 -18.27 2.54 -1.36
CA LEU A 10 -16.98 2.81 -0.71
C LEU A 10 -16.29 1.54 -0.22
N VAL A 11 -17.04 0.62 0.41
CA VAL A 11 -16.49 -0.66 0.88
C VAL A 11 -16.02 -1.51 -0.30
N LEU A 12 -16.78 -1.57 -1.39
CA LEU A 12 -16.40 -2.31 -2.59
C LEU A 12 -15.12 -1.75 -3.23
N LEU A 13 -14.99 -0.42 -3.32
CA LEU A 13 -13.78 0.24 -3.80
C LEU A 13 -12.57 -0.05 -2.91
N LEU A 14 -12.75 -0.09 -1.60
CA LEU A 14 -11.69 -0.45 -0.66
C LEU A 14 -11.20 -1.89 -0.88
N PHE A 15 -12.13 -2.85 -1.03
CA PHE A 15 -11.76 -4.24 -1.34
C PHE A 15 -11.06 -4.38 -2.70
N LEU A 16 -11.52 -3.63 -3.71
CA LEU A 16 -10.89 -3.60 -5.02
C LEU A 16 -9.45 -3.07 -4.93
N MET A 17 -9.24 -1.96 -4.22
CA MET A 17 -7.91 -1.39 -3.95
C MET A 17 -6.98 -2.38 -3.25
N LEU A 18 -7.44 -3.02 -2.18
CA LEU A 18 -6.65 -4.03 -1.46
C LEU A 18 -6.29 -5.22 -2.35
N THR A 19 -7.22 -5.66 -3.21
CA THR A 19 -6.97 -6.73 -4.18
C THR A 19 -5.89 -6.33 -5.18
N ILE A 20 -5.95 -5.10 -5.71
CA ILE A 20 -4.94 -4.58 -6.64
C ILE A 20 -3.56 -4.54 -5.97
N TYR A 21 -3.45 -4.10 -4.72
CA TYR A 21 -2.19 -4.12 -3.99
C TYR A 21 -1.62 -5.53 -3.84
N LEU A 22 -2.45 -6.53 -3.54
CA LEU A 22 -2.00 -7.93 -3.49
C LEU A 22 -1.49 -8.41 -4.86
N ILE A 23 -2.21 -8.10 -5.95
CA ILE A 23 -1.78 -8.44 -7.31
C ILE A 23 -0.41 -7.82 -7.61
N ILE A 24 -0.23 -6.52 -7.29
CA ILE A 24 1.05 -5.82 -7.48
C ILE A 24 2.15 -6.55 -6.71
N ILE A 25 1.96 -6.82 -5.42
CA ILE A 25 2.95 -7.52 -4.60
C ILE A 25 3.32 -8.88 -5.19
N ILE A 26 2.33 -9.69 -5.62
CA ILE A 26 2.57 -11.02 -6.20
C ILE A 26 3.36 -10.93 -7.51
N VAL A 27 2.96 -10.01 -8.41
CA VAL A 27 3.64 -9.81 -9.71
C VAL A 27 5.07 -9.36 -9.50
N PHE A 28 5.32 -8.40 -8.62
CA PHE A 28 6.67 -7.92 -8.32
C PHE A 28 7.51 -8.96 -7.57
N LEU A 29 6.91 -9.78 -6.69
CA LEU A 29 7.60 -10.91 -6.08
C LEU A 29 8.05 -11.94 -7.13
N TYR A 30 7.19 -12.22 -8.12
CA TYR A 30 7.57 -13.10 -9.24
C TYR A 30 8.70 -12.48 -10.08
N ALA A 31 8.61 -11.19 -10.38
CA ALA A 31 9.66 -10.46 -11.09
C ALA A 31 10.99 -10.50 -10.31
N ARG A 32 10.97 -10.35 -8.98
CA ARG A 32 12.15 -10.44 -8.12
C ARG A 32 12.90 -11.76 -8.26
N ARG A 33 12.18 -12.87 -8.45
CA ARG A 33 12.80 -14.19 -8.65
C ARG A 33 13.56 -14.27 -9.98
N LYS A 34 13.10 -13.54 -10.99
CA LYS A 34 13.69 -13.52 -12.34
C LYS A 34 14.85 -12.53 -12.46
N TYR A 35 14.75 -11.37 -11.82
CA TYR A 35 15.77 -10.32 -11.83
C TYR A 35 16.52 -10.32 -10.49
N LYS A 36 17.47 -11.25 -10.35
CA LYS A 36 18.35 -11.31 -9.18
C LYS A 36 19.60 -10.45 -9.41
N GLY A 37 19.87 -9.54 -8.48
CA GLY A 37 21.04 -8.67 -8.47
C GLY A 37 20.87 -7.36 -9.24
N GLY A 38 21.65 -6.36 -8.84
CA GLY A 38 21.72 -5.05 -9.46
C GLY A 38 20.60 -4.09 -9.05
N LEU A 39 20.54 -2.97 -9.76
CA LEU A 39 19.61 -1.87 -9.49
C LEU A 39 18.14 -2.30 -9.58
N ILE A 40 17.83 -3.24 -10.49
CA ILE A 40 16.47 -3.72 -10.76
C ILE A 40 15.88 -4.46 -9.55
N GLU A 41 16.66 -5.32 -8.87
CA GLU A 41 16.18 -6.00 -7.66
C GLU A 41 15.84 -5.00 -6.56
N THR A 42 16.68 -3.97 -6.38
CA THR A 42 16.47 -2.91 -5.40
C THR A 42 15.21 -2.10 -5.71
N VAL A 43 14.94 -1.78 -6.99
CA VAL A 43 13.69 -1.12 -7.42
C VAL A 43 12.49 -2.00 -7.10
N ILE A 44 12.54 -3.28 -7.45
CA ILE A 44 11.44 -4.22 -7.17
C ILE A 44 11.18 -4.30 -5.66
N ASN A 45 12.23 -4.38 -4.84
CA ASN A 45 12.10 -4.44 -3.39
C ASN A 45 11.51 -3.14 -2.82
N LEU A 46 11.87 -1.98 -3.38
CA LEU A 46 11.27 -0.70 -3.01
C LEU A 46 9.78 -0.67 -3.33
N ILE A 47 9.39 -1.10 -4.54
CA ILE A 47 7.98 -1.14 -4.95
C ILE A 47 7.17 -2.06 -4.02
N ILE A 48 7.67 -3.27 -3.75
CA ILE A 48 7.02 -4.21 -2.83
C ILE A 48 6.86 -3.58 -1.44
N CYS A 49 7.90 -2.91 -0.93
CA CYS A 49 7.88 -2.25 0.36
C CYS A 49 6.85 -1.11 0.42
N THR A 50 6.88 -0.19 -0.55
CA THR A 50 5.94 0.93 -0.63
C THR A 50 4.50 0.46 -0.76
N VAL A 51 4.23 -0.49 -1.66
CA VAL A 51 2.88 -1.05 -1.86
C VAL A 51 2.42 -1.83 -0.64
N GLY A 52 3.34 -2.52 0.06
CA GLY A 52 3.06 -3.15 1.34
C GLY A 52 2.60 -2.16 2.40
N PHE A 53 3.29 -1.01 2.53
CA PHE A 53 2.87 0.04 3.45
C PHE A 53 1.54 0.69 3.06
N LEU A 54 1.28 0.90 1.77
CA LEU A 54 -0.02 1.38 1.29
C LEU A 54 -1.14 0.38 1.61
N PHE A 55 -0.89 -0.92 1.43
CA PHE A 55 -1.83 -1.96 1.80
C PHE A 55 -2.16 -1.94 3.30
N VAL A 56 -1.15 -1.78 4.17
CA VAL A 56 -1.38 -1.65 5.62
C VAL A 56 -2.12 -0.35 5.96
N ALA A 57 -1.82 0.75 5.25
CA ALA A 57 -2.53 2.02 5.42
C ALA A 57 -4.02 1.88 5.10
N ASP A 58 -4.38 1.27 3.99
CA ASP A 58 -5.79 1.07 3.64
C ASP A 58 -6.47 -0.01 4.50
N LEU A 59 -5.72 -1.01 4.99
CA LEU A 59 -6.23 -1.95 6.00
C LEU A 59 -6.56 -1.27 7.33
N SER A 60 -5.83 -0.22 7.73
CA SER A 60 -6.12 0.46 8.99
C SER A 60 -7.46 1.23 8.98
N LEU A 61 -8.08 1.42 7.82
CA LEU A 61 -9.45 1.92 7.73
C LEU A 61 -10.46 0.92 8.33
N PHE A 62 -10.17 -0.39 8.35
CA PHE A 62 -10.99 -1.35 9.09
C PHE A 62 -10.88 -1.17 10.61
N LEU A 63 -9.76 -0.64 11.10
CA LEU A 63 -9.55 -0.34 12.51
C LEU A 63 -10.48 0.76 13.03
N ILE A 64 -11.06 1.58 12.14
CA ILE A 64 -12.08 2.59 12.46
C ILE A 64 -13.29 1.94 13.14
N TYR A 65 -13.66 0.72 12.72
CA TYR A 65 -14.82 0.02 13.29
C TYR A 65 -14.62 -0.29 14.79
N SER A 66 -13.40 -0.64 15.21
CA SER A 66 -13.11 -1.02 16.60
C SER A 66 -12.62 0.13 17.49
N TYR A 67 -11.85 1.07 16.96
CA TYR A 67 -11.16 2.12 17.75
C TYR A 67 -11.66 3.54 17.44
N GLY A 68 -12.65 3.68 16.57
CA GLY A 68 -13.21 4.96 16.17
C GLY A 68 -12.43 5.66 15.05
N VAL A 69 -13.10 6.62 14.40
CA VAL A 69 -12.65 7.31 13.18
C VAL A 69 -11.31 8.02 13.39
N ARG A 70 -11.11 8.66 14.55
CA ARG A 70 -9.91 9.46 14.82
C ARG A 70 -8.63 8.63 14.84
N ILE A 71 -8.64 7.47 15.50
CA ILE A 71 -7.46 6.61 15.61
C ILE A 71 -7.21 5.90 14.28
N GLY A 72 -8.24 5.27 13.69
CA GLY A 72 -8.08 4.53 12.44
C GLY A 72 -7.63 5.41 11.27
N PHE A 73 -8.16 6.64 11.17
CA PHE A 73 -7.72 7.60 10.14
C PHE A 73 -6.30 8.12 10.39
N THR A 74 -5.92 8.36 11.65
CA THR A 74 -4.54 8.78 11.99
C THR A 74 -3.54 7.72 11.56
N VAL A 75 -3.82 6.45 11.88
CA VAL A 75 -2.96 5.31 11.49
C VAL A 75 -2.88 5.19 9.95
N HIS A 76 -4.01 5.36 9.26
CA HIS A 76 -4.05 5.36 7.79
C HIS A 76 -3.11 6.41 7.20
N VAL A 77 -3.21 7.65 7.66
CA VAL A 77 -2.39 8.76 7.18
C VAL A 77 -0.91 8.56 7.51
N VAL A 78 -0.59 8.09 8.72
CA VAL A 78 0.81 7.84 9.13
C VAL A 78 1.47 6.79 8.25
N PHE A 79 0.83 5.64 8.02
CA PHE A 79 1.38 4.61 7.13
C PHE A 79 1.52 5.10 5.69
N LYS A 80 0.58 5.92 5.22
CA LYS A 80 0.64 6.51 3.88
C LYS A 80 1.80 7.49 3.73
N ILE A 81 2.06 8.33 4.73
CA ILE A 81 3.23 9.22 4.75
C ILE A 81 4.52 8.39 4.73
N ILE A 82 4.61 7.35 5.56
CA ILE A 82 5.77 6.46 5.59
C ILE A 82 6.00 5.85 4.20
N ALA A 83 4.96 5.31 3.56
CA ALA A 83 5.04 4.75 2.21
C ALA A 83 5.60 5.77 1.19
N MET A 84 5.08 7.00 1.22
CA MET A 84 5.52 8.07 0.31
C MET A 84 6.97 8.51 0.56
N VAL A 85 7.40 8.55 1.83
CA VAL A 85 8.79 8.85 2.21
C VAL A 85 9.74 7.76 1.72
N PHE A 86 9.40 6.48 1.92
CA PHE A 86 10.18 5.36 1.40
C PHE A 86 10.31 5.44 -0.13
N LEU A 87 9.21 5.71 -0.82
CA LEU A 87 9.22 5.86 -2.27
C LEU A 87 10.13 7.02 -2.72
N SER A 88 10.08 8.16 -2.05
CA SER A 88 10.89 9.34 -2.38
C SER A 88 12.39 9.09 -2.14
N ILE A 89 12.76 8.57 -0.96
CA ILE A 89 14.17 8.29 -0.62
C ILE A 89 14.73 7.18 -1.49
N GLY A 90 13.98 6.08 -1.63
CA GLY A 90 14.38 4.97 -2.47
C GLY A 90 14.50 5.37 -3.95
N GLY A 91 13.61 6.26 -4.41
CA GLY A 91 13.66 6.86 -5.74
C GLY A 91 14.97 7.61 -6.00
N ILE A 92 15.43 8.44 -5.05
CA ILE A 92 16.67 9.23 -5.18
C ILE A 92 17.90 8.32 -5.24
N ARG A 93 17.94 7.25 -4.44
CA ARG A 93 19.05 6.29 -4.42
C ARG A 93 19.23 5.49 -5.72
N PHE A 94 18.29 5.57 -6.67
CA PHE A 94 18.48 5.01 -8.01
C PHE A 94 19.21 5.96 -8.97
N PHE A 95 19.29 7.26 -8.65
CA PHE A 95 19.91 8.27 -9.50
C PHE A 95 21.31 8.68 -9.04
N GLU A 96 21.66 8.47 -7.76
CA GLU A 96 23.03 8.60 -7.30
C GLU A 96 23.82 7.34 -7.68
N LYS A 97 24.71 7.49 -8.67
CA LYS A 97 25.74 6.51 -9.02
C LYS A 97 26.84 6.47 -7.97
#